data_AF-A0A8T5W211-F1
#
_entry.id   AF-A0A8T5W211-F1
#
_cell.length_a   1.000
_cell.length_b   1.000
_cell.length_c   1.000
_cell.angle_alpha   90.00
_cell.angle_beta   90.00
_cell.angle_gamma   90.00
#
_symmetry.space_group_name_H-M   'P 1'
#
loop_
_entity.id
_entity.type
_entity.pdbx_description
1 polymer ?
#
loop_
_entity_poly.entity_id
_entity_poly.type
_entity_poly.pdbx_seq_one_letter_code
_entity_poly.pdbx_strand_id
1 'polypeptide(L)'
;MKPEGHLNKAEEIRESMEKLLPDPEGKNVVAIVELSYGIVQHLVAYGLEIKYKQHLDTHVGLPKLLRELGETKITEDFERLDTFRQGRWYGNRGNGEVIKECLGIIERVEVWTK
;
A
#
# COMPACT_ATOMS: atom_id res chain seq x y z
N MET A 1 -11.77 12.32 -1.51
CA MET A 1 -12.98 11.43 -1.74
C MET A 1 -13.69 11.18 -0.41
N LYS A 2 -14.91 10.61 -0.37
CA LYS A 2 -15.47 10.11 0.91
C LYS A 2 -14.73 8.83 1.37
N PRO A 3 -14.80 8.43 2.66
CA PRO A 3 -14.07 7.25 3.14
C PRO A 3 -14.44 5.98 2.36
N GLU A 4 -15.73 5.77 2.12
CA GLU A 4 -16.26 4.65 1.33
C GLU A 4 -15.71 4.63 -0.11
N GLY A 5 -15.49 5.82 -0.69
CA GLY A 5 -14.87 5.94 -1.99
C GLY A 5 -13.43 5.45 -1.99
N HIS A 6 -12.66 5.76 -0.94
CA HIS A 6 -11.30 5.28 -0.80
C HIS A 6 -11.26 3.75 -0.68
N LEU A 7 -12.12 3.17 0.15
CA LEU A 7 -12.23 1.73 0.29
C LEU A 7 -12.61 1.05 -1.04
N ASN A 8 -13.64 1.53 -1.72
CA ASN A 8 -14.07 0.97 -3.01
C ASN A 8 -12.95 1.03 -4.07
N LYS A 9 -12.15 2.11 -4.06
CA LYS A 9 -11.04 2.24 -5.00
C LYS A 9 -9.89 1.29 -4.67
N ALA A 10 -9.60 1.05 -3.39
CA ALA A 10 -8.63 0.03 -3.00
C ALA A 10 -9.05 -1.36 -3.51
N GLU A 11 -10.33 -1.72 -3.38
CA GLU A 11 -10.86 -3.00 -3.85
C GLU A 11 -10.83 -3.13 -5.38
N GLU A 12 -11.20 -2.08 -6.13
CA GLU A 12 -11.10 -2.07 -7.60
C GLU A 12 -9.66 -2.34 -8.08
N ILE A 13 -8.66 -1.74 -7.40
CA ILE A 13 -7.25 -1.94 -7.72
C ILE A 13 -6.81 -3.36 -7.31
N ARG A 14 -7.29 -3.87 -6.17
CA ARG A 14 -7.03 -5.25 -5.72
C ARG A 14 -7.51 -6.28 -6.75
N GLU A 15 -8.73 -6.16 -7.26
CA GLU A 15 -9.25 -7.03 -8.32
C GLU A 15 -8.36 -7.01 -9.58
N SER A 16 -7.71 -5.88 -9.87
CA SER A 16 -6.76 -5.77 -10.97
C SER A 16 -5.43 -6.48 -10.66
N MET A 17 -4.93 -6.36 -9.43
CA MET A 17 -3.73 -7.05 -8.97
C MET A 17 -3.90 -8.57 -8.94
N GLU A 18 -5.08 -9.05 -8.55
CA GLU A 18 -5.40 -10.48 -8.50
C GLU A 18 -5.28 -11.17 -9.86
N LYS A 19 -5.55 -10.44 -10.97
CA LYS A 19 -5.36 -10.95 -12.34
C LYS A 19 -3.88 -11.19 -12.70
N LEU A 20 -2.96 -10.57 -11.97
CA LEU A 20 -1.52 -10.72 -12.15
C LEU A 20 -0.94 -11.79 -11.23
N LEU A 21 -1.73 -12.33 -10.30
CA LEU A 21 -1.28 -13.27 -9.28
C LEU A 21 -1.86 -14.68 -9.50
N PRO A 22 -1.13 -15.75 -9.11
CA PRO A 22 0.28 -15.72 -8.69
C PRO A 22 1.19 -15.41 -9.89
N ASP A 23 2.33 -14.75 -9.62
CA ASP A 23 3.35 -14.41 -10.64
C ASP A 23 4.65 -15.21 -10.38
N PRO A 24 4.65 -16.54 -10.60
CA PRO A 24 5.78 -17.40 -10.24
C PRO A 24 7.06 -17.07 -11.02
N GLU A 25 6.93 -16.51 -12.21
CA GLU A 25 8.04 -16.07 -13.05
C GLU A 25 8.51 -14.64 -12.72
N GLY A 26 7.79 -13.92 -11.85
CA GLY A 26 8.14 -12.57 -11.42
C GLY A 26 8.12 -11.54 -12.55
N LYS A 27 7.35 -11.76 -13.62
CA LYS A 27 7.33 -10.89 -14.81
C LYS A 27 6.54 -9.61 -14.58
N ASN A 28 5.64 -9.60 -13.60
CA ASN A 28 4.69 -8.53 -13.34
C ASN A 28 5.04 -7.73 -12.08
N VAL A 29 6.19 -7.99 -11.45
CA VAL A 29 6.60 -7.38 -10.17
C VAL A 29 6.48 -5.85 -10.14
N VAL A 30 6.86 -5.15 -11.22
CA VAL A 30 6.75 -3.68 -11.28
C VAL A 30 5.30 -3.23 -11.23
N ALA A 31 4.42 -3.89 -11.99
CA ALA A 31 2.99 -3.60 -11.97
C ALA A 31 2.37 -3.94 -10.60
N ILE A 32 2.74 -5.07 -10.00
CA ILE A 32 2.28 -5.48 -8.67
C ILE A 32 2.70 -4.44 -7.61
N VAL A 33 3.92 -3.92 -7.67
CA VAL A 33 4.40 -2.86 -6.76
C VAL A 33 3.56 -1.57 -6.90
N GLU A 34 3.30 -1.10 -8.11
CA GLU A 34 2.48 0.10 -8.34
C GLU A 34 1.03 -0.10 -7.88
N LEU A 35 0.44 -1.26 -8.18
CA LEU A 35 -0.91 -1.60 -7.71
C LEU A 35 -0.97 -1.67 -6.17
N SER A 36 0.04 -2.29 -5.55
CA SER A 36 0.12 -2.41 -4.09
C SER A 36 0.23 -1.05 -3.41
N TYR A 37 1.02 -0.13 -3.99
CA TYR A 37 1.07 1.25 -3.52
C TYR A 37 -0.28 1.94 -3.63
N GLY A 38 -0.97 1.83 -4.78
CA GLY A 38 -2.30 2.40 -4.97
C GLY A 38 -3.32 1.86 -3.96
N ILE A 39 -3.35 0.55 -3.74
CA ILE A 39 -4.23 -0.09 -2.74
C ILE A 39 -3.96 0.49 -1.36
N VAL A 40 -2.71 0.46 -0.91
CA VAL A 40 -2.32 0.90 0.43
C VAL A 40 -2.56 2.39 0.63
N GLN A 41 -2.31 3.21 -0.38
CA GLN A 41 -2.60 4.64 -0.36
C GLN A 41 -4.08 4.92 -0.12
N HIS A 42 -4.97 4.19 -0.79
CA HIS A 42 -6.41 4.30 -0.59
C HIS A 42 -6.85 3.76 0.79
N LEU A 43 -6.30 2.64 1.25
CA LEU A 43 -6.57 2.11 2.58
C LEU A 43 -6.08 3.06 3.69
N VAL A 44 -4.92 3.68 3.54
CA VAL A 44 -4.42 4.66 4.52
C VAL A 44 -5.33 5.89 4.57
N ALA A 45 -5.74 6.42 3.42
CA ALA A 45 -6.69 7.54 3.39
C ALA A 45 -8.02 7.18 4.08
N TYR A 46 -8.55 5.99 3.80
CA TYR A 46 -9.73 5.45 4.47
C TYR A 46 -9.53 5.36 6.00
N GLY A 47 -8.43 4.76 6.45
CA GLY A 47 -8.12 4.61 7.87
C GLY A 47 -7.93 5.93 8.61
N LEU A 48 -7.28 6.91 7.98
CA LEU A 48 -7.13 8.27 8.54
C LEU A 48 -8.49 8.93 8.77
N GLU A 49 -9.41 8.78 7.82
CA GLU A 49 -10.75 9.34 7.95
C GLU A 49 -11.58 8.64 9.03
N ILE A 50 -11.57 7.31 9.09
CA ILE A 50 -12.43 6.60 10.06
C ILE A 50 -11.90 6.69 11.50
N LYS A 51 -10.57 6.56 11.69
CA LYS A 51 -9.92 6.50 13.02
C LYS A 51 -9.62 7.89 13.58
N TYR A 52 -9.21 8.82 12.72
CA TYR A 52 -8.70 10.14 13.14
C TYR A 52 -9.56 11.32 12.68
N LYS A 53 -10.60 11.09 11.87
CA LYS A 53 -11.43 12.15 11.24
C LYS A 53 -10.60 13.13 10.41
N GLN A 54 -9.45 12.68 9.90
CA GLN A 54 -8.57 13.48 9.06
C GLN A 54 -8.76 13.11 7.60
N HIS A 55 -9.16 14.09 6.80
CA HIS A 55 -9.28 13.93 5.36
C HIS A 55 -7.97 14.40 4.69
N LEU A 56 -7.34 13.50 3.92
CA LEU A 56 -6.24 13.88 3.02
C LEU A 56 -6.60 13.58 1.58
N ASP A 57 -6.83 14.64 0.82
CA ASP A 57 -6.94 14.56 -0.63
C ASP A 57 -5.56 14.49 -1.32
N THR A 58 -4.45 14.77 -0.62
CA THR A 58 -3.11 14.74 -1.20
C THR A 58 -2.21 13.69 -0.58
N HIS A 59 -1.42 13.02 -1.42
CA HIS A 59 -0.49 11.97 -1.00
C HIS A 59 0.80 12.52 -0.39
N VAL A 60 1.04 13.82 -0.53
CA VAL A 60 2.22 14.49 0.02
C VAL A 60 2.07 14.61 1.53
N GLY A 61 3.05 14.10 2.27
CA GLY A 61 3.08 14.21 3.73
C GLY A 61 2.40 13.07 4.49
N LEU A 62 1.86 12.07 3.80
CA LEU A 62 1.23 10.89 4.42
C LEU A 62 2.15 10.21 5.46
N PRO A 63 3.45 9.93 5.18
CA PRO A 63 4.33 9.32 6.17
C PRO A 63 4.62 10.22 7.37
N LYS A 64 4.68 11.54 7.16
CA LYS A 64 4.89 12.50 8.24
C LYS A 64 3.68 12.49 9.19
N LEU A 65 2.48 12.53 8.63
CA LEU A 65 1.25 12.52 9.41
C LEU A 65 1.08 11.22 10.19
N LEU A 66 1.30 10.06 9.55
CA LEU A 66 1.22 8.77 10.23
C LEU A 66 2.18 8.71 11.42
N ARG A 67 3.40 9.28 11.30
CA ARG A 67 4.33 9.40 12.44
C ARG A 67 3.80 10.30 13.55
N GLU A 68 3.22 11.44 13.21
CA GLU A 68 2.62 12.35 14.19
C GLU A 68 1.46 11.69 14.96
N LEU A 69 0.74 10.77 14.32
CA LEU A 69 -0.32 9.97 14.93
C LEU A 69 0.18 8.73 15.69
N GLY A 70 1.49 8.46 15.69
CA GLY A 70 2.08 7.27 16.32
C GLY A 70 1.93 5.98 15.51
N GLU A 71 1.48 6.05 14.26
CA GLU A 71 1.27 4.91 13.36
C GLU A 71 2.59 4.51 12.66
N THR A 72 3.61 4.22 13.46
CA THR A 72 4.98 3.95 13.00
C THR A 72 5.02 2.78 12.02
N LYS A 73 4.30 1.69 12.30
CA LYS A 73 4.35 0.49 11.45
C LYS A 73 3.74 0.75 10.06
N ILE A 74 2.62 1.49 10.01
CA ILE A 74 1.96 1.85 8.76
C ILE A 74 2.81 2.83 7.96
N THR A 75 3.49 3.75 8.66
CA THR A 75 4.50 4.63 8.04
C THR A 75 5.59 3.83 7.35
N GLU A 76 6.22 2.90 8.07
CA GLU A 76 7.31 2.07 7.56
C GLU A 76 6.86 1.25 6.35
N ASP A 77 5.67 0.65 6.43
CA ASP A 77 5.08 -0.13 5.35
C ASP A 77 4.83 0.73 4.10
N PHE A 78 4.37 1.98 4.27
CA PHE A 78 4.18 2.92 3.16
C PHE A 78 5.52 3.34 2.51
N GLU A 79 6.50 3.72 3.33
CA GLU A 79 7.84 4.10 2.85
C GLU A 79 8.56 2.92 2.17
N ARG A 80 8.27 1.70 2.63
CA ARG A 80 8.79 0.48 2.02
C ARG A 80 8.23 0.27 0.61
N LEU A 81 6.94 0.48 0.39
CA LEU A 81 6.35 0.44 -0.95
C LEU A 81 6.93 1.54 -1.85
N ASP A 82 7.11 2.76 -1.34
CA ASP A 82 7.73 3.84 -2.12
C ASP A 82 9.18 3.50 -2.53
N THR A 83 9.93 2.85 -1.64
CA THR A 83 11.26 2.32 -1.94
C THR A 83 11.22 1.28 -3.09
N PHE A 84 10.22 0.39 -3.10
CA PHE A 84 10.03 -0.56 -4.20
C PHE A 84 9.70 0.13 -5.52
N ARG A 85 8.84 1.15 -5.52
CA ARG A 85 8.48 1.94 -6.71
C ARG A 85 9.66 2.63 -7.35
N GLN A 86 10.61 3.09 -6.53
CA GLN A 86 11.86 3.69 -7.01
C GLN A 86 12.84 2.68 -7.63
N GLY A 87 12.49 1.39 -7.73
CA GLY A 87 13.37 0.34 -8.24
C GLY A 87 14.49 -0.03 -7.26
N ARG A 88 14.42 0.40 -5.99
CA ARG A 88 15.51 0.26 -5.01
C ARG A 88 15.30 -0.95 -4.11
N TRP A 89 15.48 -2.14 -4.67
CA TRP A 89 15.25 -3.39 -3.93
C TRP A 89 16.61 -3.89 -3.44
N TYR A 90 16.84 -3.89 -2.13
CA TYR A 90 18.15 -4.23 -1.54
C TYR A 90 18.50 -5.71 -1.72
N GLY A 91 19.75 -6.00 -2.13
CA GLY A 91 20.34 -7.34 -2.15
C GLY A 91 19.78 -8.24 -3.27
N ASN A 92 20.31 -9.45 -3.40
CA ASN A 92 19.89 -10.50 -4.35
C ASN A 92 18.42 -10.99 -4.16
N ARG A 93 17.50 -10.15 -3.70
CA ARG A 93 16.09 -10.50 -3.51
C ARG A 93 15.44 -10.77 -4.85
N GLY A 94 14.81 -11.93 -4.96
CA GLY A 94 14.04 -12.30 -6.15
C GLY A 94 12.70 -11.57 -6.22
N ASN A 95 12.16 -11.43 -7.42
CA ASN A 95 10.87 -10.77 -7.68
C ASN A 95 9.72 -11.35 -6.83
N GLY A 96 9.74 -12.66 -6.57
CA GLY A 96 8.75 -13.32 -5.70
C GLY A 96 8.79 -12.84 -4.24
N GLU A 97 9.95 -12.47 -3.70
CA GLU A 97 10.06 -11.92 -2.34
C GLU A 97 9.46 -10.51 -2.25
N VAL A 98 9.66 -9.70 -3.28
CA VAL A 98 9.06 -8.35 -3.37
C VAL A 98 7.54 -8.47 -3.42
N ILE A 99 7.01 -9.36 -4.27
CA ILE A 99 5.56 -9.60 -4.36
C ILE A 99 5.00 -10.06 -3.01
N LYS A 100 5.66 -11.01 -2.33
CA LYS A 100 5.24 -11.47 -1.00
C LYS A 100 5.24 -10.34 0.03
N GLU A 101 6.23 -9.46 -0.01
CA GLU A 101 6.31 -8.32 0.90
C GLU A 101 5.20 -7.29 0.62
N CYS A 102 4.91 -6.99 -0.64
CA CYS A 102 3.79 -6.16 -1.05
C CYS A 102 2.45 -6.68 -0.52
N LEU A 103 2.17 -7.98 -0.71
CA LEU A 103 0.94 -8.61 -0.20
C LEU A 103 0.85 -8.54 1.33
N GLY A 104 1.95 -8.81 2.02
CA GLY A 104 1.99 -8.70 3.48
C GLY A 104 1.81 -7.27 3.99
N ILE A 105 2.27 -6.26 3.24
CA ILE A 105 2.02 -4.85 3.56
C ILE A 105 0.53 -4.53 3.41
N ILE A 106 -0.11 -4.92 2.30
CA ILE A 106 -1.54 -4.71 2.09
C ILE A 106 -2.34 -5.30 3.25
N GLU A 107 -2.08 -6.56 3.61
CA GLU A 107 -2.79 -7.24 4.70
C GLU A 107 -2.66 -6.48 6.04
N ARG A 108 -1.45 -6.02 6.38
CA ARG A 108 -1.23 -5.25 7.62
C ARG A 108 -2.02 -3.94 7.65
N VAL A 109 -2.07 -3.24 6.52
CA VAL A 109 -2.82 -1.98 6.40
C VAL A 109 -4.33 -2.26 6.46
N GLU A 110 -4.82 -3.32 5.83
CA GLU A 110 -6.22 -3.73 5.94
C GLU A 110 -6.64 -4.02 7.38
N VAL A 111 -5.82 -4.78 8.12
CA VAL A 111 -6.05 -5.05 9.54
C VAL A 111 -6.08 -3.75 10.34
N TRP A 112 -5.20 -2.80 10.02
CA TRP A 112 -5.16 -1.50 10.69
C TRP A 112 -6.40 -0.62 10.40
N THR A 113 -7.04 -0.77 9.24
CA THR A 113 -8.28 -0.05 8.86
C THR A 113 -9.57 -0.64 9.46
N LYS A 114 -9.47 -1.72 10.24
CA LYS A 114 -10.61 -2.32 10.96
C LYS A 114 -10.67 -1.81 12.39
#